data_AF-A0A3D4B353-F1
#
_entry.id   AF-A0A3D4B353-F1
#
_cell.length_a   1.000
_cell.length_b   1.000
_cell.length_c   1.000
_cell.angle_alpha   90.00
_cell.angle_beta   90.00
_cell.angle_gamma   90.00
#
_symmetry.space_group_name_H-M   'P 1'
#
loop_
_entity.id
_entity.type
_entity.pdbx_description
1 polymer ?
#
loop_
_entity_poly.entity_id
_entity_poly.type
_entity_poly.pdbx_seq_one_letter_code
_entity_poly.pdbx_strand_id
1 'polypeptide(L)' 'MDLYMPQCSGLELAAVIRQQHAYVSIPLVFLSTETNINQHLHALQIGGDDFLTKPIATKQLVTSITA' A
#
# COMPACT_ATOMS: atom_id res chain seq x y z
N MET A 1 -3.97 2.00 1.38
CA MET A 1 -3.19 3.12 1.92
C MET A 1 -2.70 3.99 0.78
N ASP A 2 -2.87 5.31 0.88
CA ASP A 2 -2.34 6.21 -0.16
C ASP A 2 -0.83 6.37 0.01
N LEU A 3 -0.08 6.44 -1.10
CA LEU A 3 1.36 6.67 -1.07
C LEU A 3 1.67 8.15 -0.80
N TYR A 4 0.82 9.04 -1.32
CA TYR A 4 0.97 10.49 -1.19
C TYR A 4 -0.09 11.03 -0.24
N MET A 5 0.30 11.29 1.01
CA MET A 5 -0.56 11.90 2.01
C MET A 5 0.05 13.22 2.49
N PRO A 6 -0.78 14.16 3.01
CA PRO A 6 -0.24 15.30 3.73
C PRO A 6 0.52 14.82 4.98
N GLN A 7 1.57 15.54 5.36
CA GLN A 7 2.41 15.33 6.55
C GLN A 7 3.39 14.14 6.51
N CYS A 8 2.99 12.99 5.98
CA CYS A 8 3.86 11.82 5.81
C CYS A 8 3.49 11.03 4.56
N SER A 9 4.41 10.23 4.06
CA SER A 9 4.15 9.28 2.96
C SER A 9 3.52 7.98 3.48
N GLY A 10 2.78 7.29 2.61
CA GLY A 10 2.31 5.95 2.91
C GLY A 10 3.43 4.95 3.18
N LEU A 11 4.62 5.18 2.62
CA LEU A 11 5.80 4.35 2.85
C LEU A 11 6.30 4.49 4.29
N GLU A 12 6.43 5.71 4.78
CA GLU A 12 6.83 5.98 6.17
C GLU A 12 5.81 5.39 7.15
N LEU A 13 4.52 5.56 6.86
CA LEU A 13 3.46 4.99 7.69
C LEU A 13 3.50 3.45 7.69
N ALA A 14 3.70 2.81 6.53
CA ALA A 14 3.86 1.37 6.44
C ALA A 14 5.03 0.87 7.29
N ALA A 15 6.17 1.54 7.20
CA ALA A 15 7.37 1.20 7.97
C ALA A 15 7.12 1.27 9.48
N VAL A 16 6.37 2.28 9.95
CA VAL A 16 6.00 2.41 11.35
C VAL A 16 5.02 1.31 11.78
N ILE A 17 4.01 1.00 10.97
CA ILE A 17 3.05 -0.08 11.25
C ILE A 17 3.77 -1.43 11.39
N ARG A 18 4.73 -1.72 10.50
CA ARG A 18 5.50 -2.98 10.52
C ARG A 18 6.44 -3.12 11.73
N GLN A 19 6.76 -2.03 12.43
CA GLN A 19 7.51 -2.09 13.70
C GLN A 19 6.63 -2.53 14.88
N GLN A 20 5.30 -2.46 14.75
CA GLN A 20 4.37 -2.85 15.80
C GLN A 20 3.99 -4.32 15.65
N HIS A 21 4.50 -5.17 16.54
CA HIS A 21 4.25 -6.63 16.53
C HIS A 21 2.76 -7.01 16.42
N ALA A 22 1.87 -6.21 17.02
CA ALA A 22 0.43 -6.43 16.96
C ALA A 22 -0.16 -6.34 15.54
N TYR A 23 0.53 -5.67 14.61
CA TYR A 23 0.03 -5.39 13.26
C TYR A 23 0.85 -6.07 12.15
N VAL A 24 1.88 -6.84 12.50
CA VAL A 24 2.75 -7.52 11.52
C VAL A 24 1.96 -8.44 10.58
N SER A 25 0.88 -9.06 11.05
CA SER A 25 0.03 -9.95 10.24
C SER A 25 -1.08 -9.24 9.47
N ILE A 26 -1.26 -7.92 9.64
CA ILE A 26 -2.31 -7.18 8.92
C ILE A 26 -1.84 -6.95 7.48
N PRO A 27 -2.65 -7.29 6.47
CA PRO A 27 -2.32 -6.98 5.08
C PRO A 27 -2.34 -5.47 4.82
N LEU A 28 -1.28 -4.94 4.19
CA LEU A 28 -1.16 -3.55 3.79
C LEU A 28 -1.20 -3.44 2.26
N VAL A 29 -2.32 -2.95 1.75
CA VAL A 29 -2.50 -2.69 0.31
C VAL A 29 -2.33 -1.20 0.03
N PHE A 30 -1.44 -0.85 -0.89
CA PHE A 30 -1.31 0.52 -1.39
C PHE A 30 -2.35 0.81 -2.47
N LEU A 31 -2.90 2.02 -2.49
CA LEU A 31 -3.84 2.50 -3.51
C LEU A 31 -3.47 3.96 -3.85
N SER A 32 -2.77 4.17 -4.97
CA SER A 32 -2.18 5.47 -5.33
C SER A 32 -2.23 5.75 -6.84
N THR A 33 -2.09 7.01 -7.25
CA THR A 33 -1.93 7.40 -8.67
C THR A 33 -0.50 7.20 -9.20
N GLU A 34 0.43 6.77 -8.34
CA GLU A 34 1.82 6.51 -8.76
C GLU A 34 1.88 5.45 -9.85
N THR A 35 2.70 5.67 -10.87
CA THR A 35 2.87 4.77 -12.03
C THR A 35 4.31 4.30 -12.22
N ASN A 36 5.26 4.85 -11.47
CA ASN A 36 6.66 4.46 -11.52
C ASN A 36 6.85 3.11 -10.83
N ILE A 37 7.28 2.13 -11.63
CA ILE A 37 7.51 0.76 -11.17
C ILE A 37 8.56 0.67 -10.05
N ASN A 38 9.56 1.54 -10.04
CA ASN A 38 10.56 1.54 -8.97
C ASN A 38 9.94 1.97 -7.63
N GLN A 39 8.99 2.91 -7.66
CA GLN A 39 8.25 3.31 -6.47
C GLN A 39 7.30 2.22 -5.99
N HIS A 40 6.68 1.48 -6.91
CA HIS A 40 5.83 0.33 -6.56
C HIS A 40 6.66 -0.77 -5.89
N LEU A 41 7.81 -1.12 -6.46
CA LEU A 41 8.71 -2.12 -5.90
C LEU A 41 9.22 -1.70 -4.52
N HIS A 42 9.57 -0.43 -4.35
CA HIS A 42 9.98 0.10 -3.06
C HIS A 42 8.86 0.01 -2.02
N ALA A 43 7.61 0.29 -2.40
CA ALA A 43 6.45 0.14 -1.52
C ALA A 43 6.24 -1.31 -1.06
N LEU A 44 6.40 -2.27 -1.95
CA LEU A 44 6.31 -3.69 -1.62
C LEU A 44 7.44 -4.12 -0.68
N GLN A 45 8.67 -3.64 -0.92
CA GLN A 45 9.83 -3.95 -0.07
C GLN A 45 9.72 -3.43 1.37
N ILE A 46 9.11 -2.25 1.57
CA ILE A 46 8.91 -1.66 2.91
C ILE A 46 7.85 -2.41 3.73
N GLY A 47 7.07 -3.28 3.09
CA GLY A 47 6.08 -4.12 3.74
C GLY A 47 4.66 -3.88 3.24
N GLY A 48 4.49 -3.39 2.02
CA GLY A 48 3.23 -3.51 1.29
C GLY A 48 3.06 -4.93 0.75
N ASP A 49 1.86 -5.48 0.89
CA ASP A 49 1.51 -6.80 0.36
C ASP A 49 0.98 -6.71 -1.08
N ASP A 50 0.40 -5.57 -1.45
CA ASP A 50 -0.10 -5.32 -2.80
C ASP A 50 -0.08 -3.81 -3.13
N PHE A 51 -0.09 -3.50 -4.43
CA PHE A 51 -0.14 -2.14 -4.95
C PHE A 51 -1.20 -1.99 -6.04
N LEU A 52 -2.18 -1.15 -5.78
CA LEU A 52 -3.27 -0.83 -6.69
C LEU A 52 -3.12 0.59 -7.24
N THR A 53 -3.21 0.74 -8.56
CA THR A 53 -3.10 2.04 -9.23
C THR A 53 -4.49 2.66 -9.42
N LYS A 54 -4.62 3.95 -9.10
CA LYS A 54 -5.81 4.76 -9.35
C LYS A 54 -5.81 5.28 -10.81
N PRO A 55 -6.98 5.41 -11.46
CA PRO A 55 -8.29 4.98 -10.99
C PRO A 55 -8.45 3.46 -11.07
N ILE A 56 -9.10 2.86 -10.08
CA ILE A 56 -9.42 1.43 -10.04
C ILE A 56 -10.92 1.21 -10.14
N ALA A 57 -11.35 0.18 -10.88
CA ALA A 57 -12.75 -0.19 -10.93
C ALA A 57 -13.18 -0.87 -9.61
N THR A 58 -14.38 -0.58 -9.11
CA THR A 58 -14.91 -1.14 -7.85
C THR A 58 -14.82 -2.67 -7.82
N LYS A 59 -15.10 -3.33 -8.95
CA LYS A 59 -15.01 -4.79 -9.06
C LYS A 59 -13.58 -5.30 -8.84
N GLN A 60 -12.57 -4.61 -9.38
CA GLN A 60 -11.17 -4.99 -9.18
C GLN A 60 -10.76 -4.81 -7.73
N LEU A 61 -11.19 -3.71 -7.09
CA LEU A 61 -10.92 -3.47 -5.67
C LEU A 61 -11.49 -4.57 -4.77
N VAL A 62 -12.75 -4.98 -5.01
CA VAL A 62 -13.38 -6.07 -4.24
C VAL A 62 -12.60 -7.38 -4.41
N THR A 63 -12.19 -7.72 -5.64
CA THR A 63 -11.39 -8.92 -5.89
C THR A 63 -10.07 -8.90 -5.11
N SER A 64 -9.34 -7.78 -5.13
CA SER A 64 -8.03 -7.67 -4.47
C SER A 64 -8.06 -7.82 -2.95
N ILE A 65 -9.19 -7.51 -2.29
CA ILE A 65 -9.31 -7.62 -0.82
C ILE A 65 -10.00 -8.91 -0.35
N THR A 66 -10.57 -9.69 -1.26
CA THR A 66 -11.33 -10.93 -0.93
C THR A 66 -10.56 -12.19 -1.32
N ALA A 67 -9.51 -12.05 -2.12
CA ALA A 67 -8.60 -13.14 -2.50
C ALA A 67 -7.70 -13.56 -1.33
#